data_AF-A0A0F9ECR5-F1
#
_entry.id   AF-A0A0F9ECR5-F1
#
_cell.length_a   1.000
_cell.length_b   1.000
_cell.length_c   1.000
_cell.angle_alpha   90.00
_cell.angle_beta   90.00
_cell.angle_gamma   90.00
#
_symmetry.space_group_name_H-M   'P 1'
#
loop_
_entity.id
_entity.type
_entity.pdbx_description
1 polymer ?
#
loop_
_entity_poly.entity_id
_entity_poly.type
_entity_poly.pdbx_seq_one_letter_code
_entity_poly.pdbx_strand_id
1 'polypeptide(L)'
;MMHQEPFRISPQGRPNHYKTYSVLAPFETHWRPATCAEADCEVSMLGWTTTVDEKTELGQRQAAYIRTQSGRHPLERREAALTVFTFLPGEECFTAHQIRSDREGIYAVRPGDYRAYGVPFLHDNAEFWIEDYAAHLDKIDKQANR
;
A
#
# COMPACT_ATOMS: atom_id res chain seq x y z
N MET A 1 20.23 15.45 -22.78
CA MET A 1 19.21 14.46 -22.34
C MET A 1 17.86 14.93 -22.87
N MET A 2 17.35 14.28 -23.91
CA MET A 2 15.98 14.53 -24.39
C MET A 2 15.04 13.90 -23.37
N HIS A 3 14.28 14.74 -22.66
CA HIS A 3 13.17 14.25 -21.86
C HIS A 3 12.11 13.78 -22.85
N GLN A 4 11.97 12.46 -23.03
CA GLN A 4 10.79 11.92 -23.68
C GLN A 4 9.62 12.25 -22.76
N GLU A 5 8.77 13.19 -23.18
CA GLU A 5 7.48 13.37 -22.54
C GLU A 5 6.73 12.04 -22.57
N PRO A 6 6.13 11.60 -21.44
CA PRO A 6 5.35 10.37 -21.43
C PRO A 6 4.27 10.47 -22.51
N PHE A 7 4.13 9.44 -23.35
CA PHE A 7 3.07 9.38 -24.34
C PHE A 7 1.72 9.52 -23.63
N ARG A 8 1.08 10.68 -23.79
CA ARG A 8 -0.23 10.97 -23.21
C ARG A 8 -1.15 11.42 -24.33
N ILE A 9 -2.31 10.78 -24.41
CA ILE A 9 -3.38 11.18 -25.33
C ILE A 9 -3.84 12.59 -24.93
N SER A 10 -3.78 13.53 -25.88
CA SER A 10 -4.24 14.91 -25.67
C SER A 10 -5.75 14.94 -25.36
N PRO A 11 -6.17 15.51 -24.22
CA PRO A 11 -7.59 15.62 -23.91
C PRO A 11 -8.28 16.62 -24.86
N GLN A 12 -9.43 16.24 -25.39
CA GLN A 12 -10.20 17.04 -26.36
C GLN A 12 -10.87 18.28 -25.74
N GLY A 13 -11.24 18.20 -24.45
CA GLY A 13 -11.88 19.29 -23.72
C GLY A 13 -10.89 20.32 -23.18
N ARG A 14 -11.42 21.40 -22.59
CA ARG A 14 -10.62 22.37 -21.82
C ARG A 14 -10.24 21.76 -20.47
N PRO A 15 -9.15 22.20 -19.81
CA PRO A 15 -8.74 21.62 -18.52
C PRO A 15 -9.85 21.60 -17.47
N ASN A 16 -10.63 22.68 -17.38
CA ASN A 16 -11.75 22.82 -16.44
C ASN A 16 -12.97 21.94 -16.75
N HIS A 17 -12.99 21.21 -17.86
CA HIS A 17 -14.02 20.20 -18.14
C HIS A 17 -13.73 18.89 -17.41
N TYR A 18 -12.50 18.69 -16.93
CA TYR A 18 -12.07 17.48 -16.26
C TYR A 18 -12.03 17.66 -14.74
N LYS A 19 -12.17 16.54 -14.03
CA LYS A 19 -12.03 16.42 -12.59
C LYS A 19 -11.41 15.05 -12.30
N THR A 20 -10.54 14.99 -11.29
CA THR A 20 -10.03 13.74 -10.73
C THR A 20 -10.75 13.46 -9.42
N TYR A 21 -11.31 12.26 -9.32
CA TYR A 21 -12.03 11.78 -8.14
C TYR A 21 -11.17 10.77 -7.40
N SER A 22 -11.09 10.88 -6.08
CA SER A 22 -10.27 9.99 -5.25
C SER A 22 -10.93 9.71 -3.90
N VAL A 23 -10.79 8.46 -3.44
CA VAL A 23 -11.10 8.07 -2.07
C VAL A 23 -9.78 7.82 -1.36
N LEU A 24 -9.43 8.68 -0.42
CA LEU A 24 -8.13 8.66 0.25
C LEU A 24 -8.24 7.96 1.61
N ALA A 25 -7.18 7.25 2.00
CA ALA A 25 -7.04 6.65 3.32
C ALA A 25 -5.62 6.92 3.87
N PRO A 26 -5.35 8.12 4.42
CA PRO A 26 -4.05 8.48 4.97
C PRO A 26 -3.55 7.48 6.02
N PHE A 27 -2.25 7.12 5.96
CA PHE A 27 -1.64 6.13 6.86
C PHE A 27 -1.77 6.48 8.34
N GLU A 28 -1.67 7.76 8.70
CA GLU A 28 -1.72 8.19 10.11
C GLU A 28 -3.10 8.05 10.75
N THR A 29 -4.17 8.04 9.94
CA THR A 29 -5.55 8.09 10.46
C THR A 29 -6.38 6.87 10.10
N HIS A 30 -6.12 6.22 8.96
CA HIS A 30 -6.97 5.15 8.42
C HIS A 30 -6.33 3.77 8.52
N TRP A 31 -5.17 3.67 9.15
CA TRP A 31 -4.44 2.42 9.31
C TRP A 31 -4.06 2.26 10.76
N ARG A 32 -4.05 1.01 11.21
CA ARG A 32 -3.58 0.64 12.55
C ARG A 32 -2.57 -0.50 12.45
N PRO A 33 -1.67 -0.64 13.43
CA PRO A 33 -0.87 -1.84 13.57
C PRO A 33 -1.76 -3.08 13.60
N ALA A 34 -1.27 -4.15 13.01
CA ALA A 34 -1.93 -5.45 12.92
C ALA A 34 -0.97 -6.57 13.28
N THR A 35 -1.52 -7.64 13.84
CA THR A 35 -0.84 -8.94 13.99
C THR A 35 -0.74 -9.66 12.65
N CYS A 36 0.11 -10.69 12.56
CA CYS A 36 0.15 -11.54 11.37
C CYS A 36 -1.21 -12.20 11.06
N ALA A 37 -1.96 -12.59 12.10
CA ALA A 37 -3.27 -13.21 11.96
C ALA A 37 -4.31 -12.25 11.38
N GLU A 38 -4.32 -10.98 11.81
CA GLU A 38 -5.23 -9.97 11.27
C GLU A 38 -4.90 -9.56 9.84
N ALA A 39 -3.63 -9.70 9.42
CA ALA A 39 -3.15 -9.27 8.12
C ALA A 39 -3.13 -10.38 7.06
N ASP A 40 -3.69 -11.57 7.37
CA ASP A 40 -3.63 -12.76 6.52
C ASP A 40 -2.19 -13.03 6.02
N CYS A 41 -1.21 -12.93 6.91
CA CYS A 41 0.21 -13.00 6.57
C CYS A 41 0.60 -14.42 6.12
N GLU A 42 0.87 -14.60 4.83
CA GLU A 42 1.23 -15.89 4.24
C GLU A 42 2.46 -16.52 4.91
N VAL A 43 3.46 -15.72 5.24
CA VAL A 43 4.68 -16.17 5.93
C VAL A 43 4.35 -16.79 7.29
N SER A 44 3.46 -16.16 8.05
CA SER A 44 3.02 -16.72 9.34
C SER A 44 2.12 -17.95 9.13
N MET A 45 1.25 -17.95 8.12
CA MET A 45 0.34 -19.07 7.85
C MET A 45 1.05 -20.34 7.37
N LEU A 46 2.11 -20.22 6.59
CA LEU A 46 2.81 -21.36 5.99
C LEU A 46 4.12 -21.72 6.72
N GLY A 47 4.59 -20.84 7.60
CA GLY A 47 5.95 -20.93 8.14
C GLY A 47 6.99 -20.49 7.11
N TRP A 48 8.22 -20.32 7.55
CA TRP A 48 9.32 -19.91 6.69
C TRP A 48 10.66 -20.36 7.22
N THR A 49 11.68 -20.23 6.37
CA THR A 49 13.05 -20.53 6.72
C THR A 49 13.94 -19.31 6.52
N THR A 50 14.76 -18.99 7.52
CA THR A 50 15.81 -17.98 7.43
C THR A 50 17.16 -18.66 7.47
N THR A 51 17.97 -18.45 6.44
CA THR A 51 19.33 -18.98 6.36
C THR A 51 20.34 -17.87 6.63
N VAL A 52 21.29 -18.10 7.52
CA VAL A 52 22.24 -17.11 8.01
C VAL A 52 23.67 -17.62 7.90
N ASP A 53 24.58 -16.80 7.35
CA ASP A 53 26.02 -17.06 7.36
C ASP A 53 26.68 -16.40 8.59
N GLU A 54 26.85 -17.20 9.65
CA GLU A 54 27.50 -16.77 10.90
C GLU A 54 29.02 -16.56 10.78
N LYS A 55 29.64 -16.71 9.59
CA LYS A 55 31.03 -16.26 9.37
C LYS A 55 31.13 -14.75 9.20
N THR A 56 30.03 -14.10 8.86
CA THR A 56 29.96 -12.64 8.72
C THR A 56 29.50 -12.01 10.03
N GLU A 57 29.98 -10.79 10.32
CA GLU A 57 29.50 -10.04 11.50
C GLU A 57 27.99 -9.81 11.45
N LEU A 58 27.45 -9.50 10.26
CA LEU A 58 26.01 -9.35 10.05
C LEU A 58 25.25 -10.63 10.41
N GLY A 59 25.70 -11.78 9.92
CA GLY A 59 25.05 -13.06 10.18
C GLY A 59 25.14 -13.46 11.66
N GLN A 60 26.27 -13.21 12.33
CA GLN A 60 26.39 -13.42 13.78
C GLN A 60 25.36 -12.58 14.54
N ARG A 61 25.19 -11.31 14.17
CA ARG A 61 24.19 -10.42 14.78
C ARG A 61 22.75 -10.87 14.49
N GLN A 62 22.45 -11.30 13.28
CA GLN A 62 21.13 -11.83 12.92
C GLN A 62 20.81 -13.10 13.70
N ALA A 63 21.73 -14.07 13.76
CA ALA A 63 21.54 -15.30 14.50
C ALA A 63 21.40 -15.04 16.01
N ALA A 64 22.20 -14.14 16.57
CA ALA A 64 22.06 -13.72 17.96
C ALA A 64 20.70 -13.06 18.25
N TYR A 65 20.22 -12.18 17.36
CA TYR A 65 18.90 -11.56 17.47
C TYR A 65 17.78 -12.61 17.42
N ILE A 66 17.82 -13.52 16.45
CA ILE A 66 16.84 -14.60 16.32
C ILE A 66 16.78 -15.44 17.60
N ARG A 67 17.92 -15.84 18.15
CA ARG A 67 18.00 -16.69 19.36
C ARG A 67 17.56 -16.01 20.65
N THR A 68 17.73 -14.69 20.78
CA THR A 68 17.65 -14.02 22.10
C THR A 68 16.63 -12.88 22.20
N GLN A 69 16.31 -12.20 21.10
CA GLN A 69 15.55 -10.95 21.12
C GLN A 69 14.33 -10.96 20.20
N SER A 70 14.26 -11.92 19.27
CA SER A 70 13.14 -11.99 18.32
C SER A 70 11.82 -12.34 18.98
N GLY A 71 11.81 -12.98 20.16
CA GLY A 71 10.59 -13.49 20.78
C GLY A 71 9.91 -14.61 20.00
N ARG A 72 10.63 -15.24 19.05
CA ARG A 72 10.17 -16.35 18.21
C ARG A 72 10.88 -17.65 18.59
N HIS A 73 10.32 -18.78 18.17
CA HIS A 73 10.84 -20.10 18.53
C HIS A 73 11.18 -20.98 17.32
N PRO A 74 12.18 -20.62 16.51
CA PRO A 74 12.56 -21.43 15.35
C PRO A 74 13.26 -22.72 15.76
N LEU A 75 13.10 -23.75 14.92
CA LEU A 75 13.96 -24.92 14.92
C LEU A 75 15.29 -24.55 14.24
N GLU A 76 16.40 -24.73 14.95
CA GLU A 76 17.73 -24.41 14.45
C GLU A 76 18.43 -25.67 13.90
N ARG A 77 18.98 -25.57 12.69
CA ARG A 77 19.82 -26.61 12.08
C ARG A 77 21.08 -26.00 11.47
N ARG A 78 22.21 -26.67 11.63
CA ARG A 78 23.45 -26.36 10.90
C ARG A 78 23.46 -27.12 9.58
N GLU A 79 23.58 -26.39 8.47
CA GLU A 79 23.71 -26.97 7.13
C GLU A 79 24.96 -26.40 6.45
N ALA A 80 25.99 -27.25 6.32
CA ALA A 80 27.30 -26.85 5.83
C ALA A 80 27.87 -25.62 6.58
N ALA A 81 28.04 -24.50 5.89
CA ALA A 81 28.55 -23.26 6.45
C ALA A 81 27.46 -22.30 6.96
N LEU A 82 26.19 -22.68 6.87
CA LEU A 82 25.04 -21.83 7.17
C LEU A 82 24.25 -22.39 8.37
N THR A 83 23.60 -21.49 9.08
CA THR A 83 22.61 -21.81 10.11
C THR A 83 21.22 -21.55 9.54
N VAL A 84 20.37 -22.55 9.61
CA VAL A 84 19.01 -22.55 9.07
C VAL A 84 18.03 -22.51 10.24
N PHE A 85 17.23 -21.44 10.31
CA PHE A 85 16.17 -21.27 11.28
C PHE A 85 14.83 -21.53 10.61
N THR A 86 14.11 -22.57 11.03
CA THR A 86 12.78 -22.90 10.51
C THR A 86 11.73 -22.42 11.50
N PHE A 87 10.90 -21.47 11.08
CA PHE A 87 9.77 -20.94 11.83
C PHE A 87 8.51 -21.66 11.38
N LEU A 88 7.80 -22.26 12.32
CA LEU A 88 6.60 -23.04 12.02
C LEU A 88 5.40 -22.11 11.76
N PRO A 89 4.35 -22.63 11.08
CA PRO A 89 3.08 -21.93 10.98
C PRO A 89 2.58 -21.40 12.33
N GLY A 90 2.11 -20.15 12.34
CA GLY A 90 1.60 -19.45 13.52
C GLY A 90 2.61 -18.54 14.22
N GLU A 91 3.90 -18.61 13.90
CA GLU A 91 4.89 -17.64 14.40
C GLU A 91 4.67 -16.26 13.75
N GLU A 92 4.82 -15.18 14.52
CA GLU A 92 4.75 -13.81 13.99
C GLU A 92 5.92 -13.55 13.03
N CYS A 93 5.69 -13.02 11.84
CA CYS A 93 6.76 -12.71 10.88
C CYS A 93 7.58 -11.47 11.33
N PHE A 94 8.74 -11.21 10.72
CA PHE A 94 9.61 -10.08 11.09
C PHE A 94 9.14 -8.71 10.57
N THR A 95 8.10 -8.67 9.74
CA THR A 95 7.59 -7.43 9.14
C THR A 95 6.44 -6.88 9.97
N ALA A 96 6.45 -5.57 10.23
CA ALA A 96 5.32 -4.90 10.84
C ALA A 96 4.14 -4.85 9.87
N HIS A 97 2.99 -5.36 10.30
CA HIS A 97 1.75 -5.29 9.53
C HIS A 97 0.90 -4.09 9.92
N GLN A 98 0.14 -3.60 8.94
CA GLN A 98 -0.88 -2.59 9.13
C GLN A 98 -2.10 -2.99 8.31
N ILE A 99 -3.28 -2.81 8.89
CA ILE A 99 -4.54 -3.01 8.19
C ILE A 99 -5.35 -1.71 8.21
N ARG A 100 -6.24 -1.58 7.23
CA ARG A 100 -7.16 -0.46 7.16
C ARG A 100 -8.15 -0.54 8.33
N SER A 101 -8.37 0.58 9.00
CA SER A 101 -9.41 0.69 10.02
C SER A 101 -10.79 0.86 9.40
N ASP A 102 -11.84 0.70 10.20
CA ASP A 102 -13.23 0.88 9.77
C ASP A 102 -13.60 2.35 9.48
N ARG A 103 -12.62 3.27 9.50
CA ARG A 103 -12.85 4.67 9.19
C ARG A 103 -13.16 4.84 7.71
N GLU A 104 -14.22 5.59 7.45
CA GLU A 104 -14.63 5.95 6.10
C GLU A 104 -13.51 6.72 5.37
N GLY A 105 -13.44 6.52 4.05
CA GLY A 105 -12.44 7.20 3.22
C GLY A 105 -12.73 8.70 3.12
N ILE A 106 -11.69 9.47 2.78
CA ILE A 106 -11.85 10.90 2.49
C ILE A 106 -12.19 11.06 1.01
N TYR A 107 -13.38 11.60 0.74
CA TYR A 107 -13.95 11.75 -0.60
C TYR A 107 -13.48 13.05 -1.26
N ALA A 108 -12.36 13.00 -1.99
CA ALA A 108 -11.75 14.17 -2.59
C ALA A 108 -12.08 14.31 -4.08
N VAL A 109 -12.20 15.57 -4.52
CA VAL A 109 -12.34 15.95 -5.93
C VAL A 109 -11.31 17.03 -6.24
N ARG A 110 -10.56 16.85 -7.32
CA ARG A 110 -9.63 17.85 -7.85
C ARG A 110 -10.13 18.31 -9.23
N PRO A 111 -10.61 19.54 -9.38
CA PRO A 111 -10.93 20.10 -10.68
C PRO A 111 -9.69 20.23 -11.56
N GLY A 112 -9.89 20.21 -12.88
CA GLY A 112 -8.82 20.37 -13.84
C GLY A 112 -8.22 19.05 -14.31
N ASP A 113 -7.20 19.17 -15.16
CA ASP A 113 -6.34 18.06 -15.57
C ASP A 113 -4.87 18.47 -15.46
N TYR A 114 -3.98 17.64 -16.01
CA TYR A 114 -2.54 17.89 -15.95
C TYR A 114 -2.07 19.20 -16.59
N ARG A 115 -2.89 19.84 -17.43
CA ARG A 115 -2.58 21.11 -18.08
C ARG A 115 -2.87 22.28 -17.15
N ALA A 116 -3.88 22.16 -16.29
CA ALA A 116 -4.20 23.14 -15.25
C ALA A 116 -5.07 22.52 -14.15
N TYR A 117 -4.54 22.45 -12.93
CA TYR A 117 -5.26 21.98 -11.75
C TYR A 117 -6.01 23.12 -11.06
N GLY A 118 -7.22 22.83 -10.59
CA GLY A 118 -8.00 23.68 -9.70
C GLY A 118 -7.77 23.34 -8.22
N VAL A 119 -8.43 24.10 -7.34
CA VAL A 119 -8.40 23.88 -5.89
C VAL A 119 -9.20 22.61 -5.55
N PRO A 120 -8.60 21.61 -4.88
CA PRO A 120 -9.32 20.42 -4.48
C PRO A 120 -10.33 20.74 -3.36
N PHE A 121 -11.42 19.97 -3.32
CA PHE A 121 -12.40 20.03 -2.25
C PHE A 121 -12.82 18.63 -1.84
N LEU A 122 -13.47 18.53 -0.68
CA LEU A 122 -13.93 17.28 -0.10
C LEU A 122 -15.45 17.23 -0.10
N HIS A 123 -15.99 16.03 -0.27
CA HIS A 123 -17.39 15.73 0.03
C HIS A 123 -17.49 15.14 1.44
N ASP A 124 -18.60 15.41 2.11
CA ASP A 124 -18.84 14.96 3.48
C ASP A 124 -19.09 13.44 3.59
N ASN A 125 -19.57 12.82 2.51
CA ASN A 125 -19.90 11.40 2.45
C ASN A 125 -19.77 10.82 1.04
N ALA A 126 -19.87 9.49 0.94
CA ALA A 126 -19.79 8.76 -0.32
C ALA A 126 -20.91 9.10 -1.31
N GLU A 127 -22.13 9.31 -0.83
CA GLU A 127 -23.32 9.50 -1.68
C GLU A 127 -23.19 10.77 -2.53
N PHE A 128 -22.88 11.91 -1.89
CA PHE A 128 -22.68 13.17 -2.61
C PHE A 128 -21.48 13.13 -3.56
N TRP A 129 -20.43 12.39 -3.21
CA TRP A 129 -19.30 12.19 -4.09
C TRP A 129 -19.68 11.38 -5.34
N ILE A 130 -20.47 10.31 -5.17
CA ILE A 130 -20.96 9.48 -6.29
C ILE A 130 -21.90 10.30 -7.19
N GLU A 131 -22.78 11.10 -6.60
CA GLU A 131 -23.69 11.97 -7.35
C GLU A 131 -22.94 13.02 -8.18
N ASP A 132 -21.95 13.72 -7.60
CA ASP A 132 -21.12 14.68 -8.36
C ASP A 132 -20.35 13.98 -9.48
N TYR A 133 -19.80 12.78 -9.20
CA TYR A 133 -19.11 11.98 -10.20
C TYR A 133 -20.03 11.62 -11.38
N ALA A 134 -21.21 11.07 -11.10
CA ALA A 134 -22.18 10.68 -12.11
C ALA A 134 -22.66 11.89 -12.94
N ALA A 135 -23.00 13.00 -12.27
CA ALA A 135 -23.40 14.23 -12.94
C ALA A 135 -22.28 14.82 -13.80
N HIS A 136 -21.01 14.65 -13.40
CA HIS A 136 -19.86 15.10 -14.18
C HIS A 136 -19.60 14.22 -15.40
N LEU A 137 -19.72 12.89 -15.29
CA LEU A 137 -19.62 11.98 -16.43
C LEU A 137 -20.67 12.28 -17.49
N ASP A 138 -21.94 12.48 -17.08
CA ASP A 138 -23.02 12.85 -17.99
C ASP A 138 -22.75 14.17 -18.73
N LYS A 139 -22.15 15.16 -18.04
CA LYS A 139 -21.72 16.41 -18.69
C LYS A 139 -20.61 16.18 -19.72
N ILE A 140 -19.63 15.33 -19.43
CA ILE A 140 -18.56 15.01 -20.39
C ILE A 140 -19.15 14.29 -21.60
N ASP A 141 -20.02 13.31 -21.41
CA ASP A 141 -20.63 12.55 -22.50
C ASP A 141 -21.44 13.46 -23.42
N LYS A 142 -22.28 14.34 -22.84
CA LYS A 142 -23.03 15.37 -23.58
C LYS A 142 -22.15 16.36 -24.34
N GLN A 143 -20.91 16.58 -23.89
CA GLN A 143 -19.94 17.44 -24.59
C GLN A 143 -19.19 16.68 -25.69
N ALA A 144 -18.96 15.38 -25.52
CA ALA A 144 -18.24 14.56 -26.50
C ALA A 144 -19.15 14.13 -27.67
N ASN A 145 -20.45 13.95 -27.42
CA ASN A 145 -21.43 13.50 -28.41
C ASN A 145 -22.23 14.64 -29.07
N ARG A 146 -21.75 15.89 -28.97
CA ARG A 146 -22.28 17.07 -29.67
C ARG A 146 -21.33 17.49 -30.78
#